data_AF-T0YH59-F1
#
_entry.id   AF-T0YH59-F1
#
_cell.length_a   1.000
_cell.length_b   1.000
_cell.length_c   1.000
_cell.angle_alpha   90.00
_cell.angle_beta   90.00
_cell.angle_gamma   90.00
#
_symmetry.space_group_name_H-M   'P 1'
#
loop_
_entity.id
_entity.type
_entity.pdbx_description
1 polymer ?
#
loop_
_entity_poly.entity_id
_entity_poly.type
_entity_poly.pdbx_seq_one_letter_code
_entity_poly.pdbx_strand_id
1 'polypeptide(L)'
;MPEPGEFPGCARHTTLESGLRDADVVMMLRIQTERIAQADLPDAARYYASYGLTPERLALARPDAIVMHPQPMNRGIEIASEVADGP
;
A
#
# COMPACT_ATOMS: atom_id res chain seq x y z
N MET A 1 15.32 -9.84 -1.88
CA MET A 1 13.89 -10.08 -2.19
C MET A 1 13.67 -11.58 -2.15
N PRO A 2 12.48 -12.06 -1.75
CA PRO A 2 12.17 -13.49 -1.77
C PRO A 2 12.37 -14.10 -3.17
N GLU A 3 12.82 -15.35 -3.20
CA GLU A 3 13.03 -16.09 -4.45
C GLU A 3 11.68 -16.49 -5.09
N PRO A 4 11.62 -16.71 -6.42
CA PRO A 4 10.42 -17.22 -7.07
C PRO A 4 9.97 -18.55 -6.44
N GLY A 5 8.75 -18.59 -5.89
CA GLY A 5 8.17 -19.79 -5.27
C GLY A 5 8.40 -19.95 -3.77
N GLU A 6 9.10 -19.01 -3.11
CA GLU A 6 9.30 -19.03 -1.65
C GLU A 6 7.96 -19.01 -0.87
N PHE A 7 6.93 -18.39 -1.45
CA PHE A 7 5.58 -18.32 -0.89
C PHE A 7 4.55 -18.96 -1.85
N PRO A 8 4.27 -20.26 -1.72
CA PRO A 8 3.27 -20.94 -2.53
C PRO A 8 1.89 -20.29 -2.39
N GLY A 9 1.24 -20.02 -3.52
CA GLY A 9 -0.07 -19.35 -3.56
C GLY A 9 -0.02 -17.82 -3.48
N CYS A 10 1.17 -17.22 -3.38
CA CYS A 10 1.33 -15.77 -3.42
C CYS A 10 1.82 -15.30 -4.80
N ALA A 11 1.27 -14.18 -5.26
CA ALA A 11 1.76 -13.46 -6.43
C ALA A 11 2.55 -12.22 -5.99
N ARG A 12 3.69 -11.97 -6.65
CA ARG A 12 4.46 -10.75 -6.45
C ARG A 12 4.07 -9.72 -7.50
N HIS A 13 3.76 -8.52 -7.03
CA HIS A 13 3.38 -7.39 -7.86
C HIS A 13 4.42 -6.28 -7.75
N THR A 14 4.72 -5.60 -8.86
CA THR A 14 5.66 -4.47 -8.90
C THR A 14 4.96 -3.12 -9.06
N THR A 15 3.64 -3.12 -9.24
CA THR A 15 2.78 -1.94 -9.18
C THR A 15 1.65 -2.21 -8.21
N LEU A 16 1.23 -1.19 -7.46
CA LEU A 16 0.13 -1.32 -6.50
C LEU A 16 -1.16 -1.72 -7.22
N GLU A 17 -1.45 -1.09 -8.36
CA GLU A 17 -2.67 -1.31 -9.14
C GLU A 17 -2.83 -2.79 -9.55
N SER A 18 -1.73 -3.48 -9.87
CA SER A 18 -1.80 -4.89 -10.24
C SER A 18 -2.13 -5.81 -9.05
N GLY A 19 -1.71 -5.43 -7.84
CA GLY A 19 -2.02 -6.19 -6.62
C GLY A 19 -3.38 -5.85 -6.01
N LEU A 20 -3.96 -4.70 -6.35
CA LEU A 20 -5.28 -4.29 -5.86
C LEU A 20 -6.44 -4.97 -6.61
N ARG A 21 -6.26 -5.38 -7.86
CA ARG A 21 -7.34 -5.94 -8.69
C ARG A 21 -8.03 -7.09 -7.99
N ASP A 22 -9.34 -6.97 -7.86
CA ASP A 22 -10.23 -7.99 -7.29
C ASP A 22 -9.92 -8.37 -5.82
N ALA A 23 -9.11 -7.59 -5.10
CA ALA A 23 -8.81 -7.84 -3.71
C ALA A 23 -10.06 -7.64 -2.82
N ASP A 24 -10.33 -8.61 -1.94
CA ASP A 24 -11.34 -8.49 -0.88
C ASP A 24 -10.82 -7.71 0.34
N VAL A 25 -9.52 -7.79 0.60
CA VAL A 25 -8.86 -7.13 1.74
C VAL A 25 -7.55 -6.51 1.29
N VAL A 26 -7.34 -5.24 1.64
CA VAL A 26 -6.11 -4.49 1.36
C VAL A 26 -5.42 -4.19 2.69
N MET A 27 -4.35 -4.92 2.99
CA MET A 27 -3.53 -4.70 4.18
C MET A 27 -2.41 -3.70 3.88
N MET A 28 -2.61 -2.45 4.30
CA MET A 28 -1.62 -1.40 4.18
C MET A 28 -0.64 -1.44 5.37
N LEU A 29 0.62 -1.08 5.13
CA LEU A 29 1.67 -1.09 6.14
C LEU A 29 2.29 0.29 6.29
N ARG A 30 2.67 0.62 7.54
CA ARG A 30 3.35 1.88 7.87
C ARG A 30 4.73 1.92 7.21
N ILE A 31 4.99 2.98 6.48
CA ILE A 31 6.34 3.30 6.03
C ILE A 31 7.11 3.98 7.16
N GLN A 32 8.22 3.37 7.58
CA GLN A 32 9.07 3.89 8.66
C GLN A 32 10.08 4.89 8.12
N THR A 33 9.61 6.09 7.76
CA THR A 33 10.44 7.17 7.18
C THR A 33 11.65 7.52 8.05
N GLU A 34 11.53 7.36 9.36
CA GLU A 34 12.61 7.58 10.33
C GLU A 34 13.82 6.65 10.14
N ARG A 35 13.61 5.44 9.61
CA ARG A 35 14.70 4.48 9.31
C ARG A 35 15.22 4.65 7.88
N ILE A 36 14.41 5.27 7.05
CA ILE A 36 14.60 5.46 5.62
C ILE A 36 15.54 6.64 5.35
N ALA A 37 15.51 7.67 6.21
CA ALA A 37 16.43 8.82 6.14
C ALA A 37 17.91 8.44 6.27
N GLN A 38 18.23 7.27 6.83
CA GLN A 38 19.61 6.75 6.89
C GLN A 38 20.05 6.03 5.60
N ALA A 39 19.13 5.78 4.66
CA ALA A 39 19.33 4.88 3.53
C ALA A 39 19.06 5.49 2.14
N ASP A 40 18.95 6.82 2.02
CA ASP A 40 18.82 7.54 0.74
C ASP A 40 17.64 7.06 -0.13
N LEU A 41 16.54 6.74 0.54
CA LEU A 41 15.32 6.21 -0.07
C LEU A 41 14.44 7.35 -0.63
N PRO A 42 13.53 7.03 -1.58
CA PRO A 42 12.72 8.04 -2.24
C PRO A 42 11.91 8.88 -1.27
N ASP A 43 11.89 10.19 -1.52
CA ASP A 43 11.05 11.16 -0.83
C ASP A 43 9.62 10.64 -0.67
N ALA A 44 9.00 10.91 0.48
CA ALA A 44 7.67 10.43 0.85
C ALA A 44 6.64 10.71 -0.25
N ALA A 45 6.77 11.85 -0.94
CA ALA A 45 5.93 12.21 -2.09
C ALA A 45 6.06 11.23 -3.27
N ARG A 46 7.27 10.78 -3.59
CA ARG A 46 7.52 9.81 -4.66
C ARG A 46 7.01 8.42 -4.28
N TYR A 47 7.14 8.03 -3.01
CA TYR A 47 6.52 6.81 -2.51
C TYR A 47 4.99 6.89 -2.64
N TYR A 48 4.36 7.95 -2.15
CA TYR A 48 2.91 8.16 -2.25
C TYR A 48 2.43 8.13 -3.71
N ALA A 49 3.13 8.80 -4.61
CA ALA A 49 2.82 8.78 -6.04
C ALA A 49 2.86 7.36 -6.63
N SER A 50 3.71 6.47 -6.13
CA SER A 50 3.88 5.11 -6.66
C SER A 50 3.01 4.05 -5.96
N TYR A 51 2.84 4.18 -4.64
CA TYR A 51 2.30 3.14 -3.76
C TYR A 51 1.33 3.66 -2.69
N GLY A 52 1.02 4.96 -2.68
CA GLY A 52 -0.03 5.49 -1.82
C GLY A 52 -1.40 4.95 -2.22
N LEU A 53 -2.17 4.44 -1.26
CA LEU A 53 -3.54 3.99 -1.50
C LEU A 53 -4.49 5.21 -1.52
N THR A 54 -4.94 5.58 -2.72
CA THR A 54 -5.92 6.66 -2.96
C THR A 54 -7.30 6.07 -3.27
N PRO A 55 -8.39 6.85 -3.21
CA PRO A 55 -9.73 6.38 -3.59
C PRO A 55 -9.78 5.81 -5.01
N GLU A 56 -9.10 6.44 -5.97
CA GLU A 56 -9.06 6.01 -7.37
C GLU A 56 -8.37 4.65 -7.53
N ARG A 57 -7.31 4.41 -6.75
CA ARG A 57 -6.62 3.12 -6.72
C ARG A 57 -7.44 2.06 -5.99
N LEU A 58 -8.06 2.41 -4.87
CA LEU A 58 -8.91 1.50 -4.11
C LEU A 58 -10.10 1.02 -4.94
N ALA A 59 -10.63 1.85 -5.85
CA ALA A 59 -11.68 1.46 -6.79
C ALA A 59 -11.29 0.34 -7.77
N LEU A 60 -10.01 -0.05 -7.84
CA LEU A 60 -9.55 -1.24 -8.57
C LEU A 60 -9.78 -2.53 -7.79
N ALA A 61 -9.87 -2.45 -6.46
CA ALA A 61 -10.27 -3.57 -5.62
C ALA A 61 -11.78 -3.80 -5.74
N ARG A 62 -12.29 -4.79 -5.02
CA ARG A 62 -13.73 -5.05 -5.02
C ARG A 62 -14.48 -3.87 -4.37
N PRO A 63 -15.73 -3.58 -4.79
CA PRO A 63 -16.50 -2.48 -4.22
C PRO A 63 -16.74 -2.58 -2.71
N ASP A 64 -16.70 -3.81 -2.16
CA ASP A 64 -16.85 -4.16 -0.75
C ASP A 64 -15.52 -4.48 -0.05
N ALA A 65 -14.39 -4.10 -0.66
CA ALA A 65 -13.07 -4.39 -0.11
C ALA A 65 -12.84 -3.70 1.24
N ILE A 66 -12.22 -4.44 2.17
CA ILE A 66 -11.86 -3.93 3.50
C ILE A 66 -10.42 -3.42 3.47
N VAL A 67 -10.22 -2.17 3.88
CA VAL A 67 -8.86 -1.63 4.09
C VAL A 67 -8.46 -1.85 5.54
N MET A 68 -7.30 -2.49 5.74
CA MET A 68 -6.72 -2.73 7.06
C MET A 68 -5.37 -2.02 7.16
N HIS A 69 -5.05 -1.54 8.36
CA HIS A 69 -3.76 -0.95 8.66
C HIS A 69 -3.39 -1.18 10.13
N PRO A 70 -2.15 -1.64 10.47
CA PRO A 70 -1.79 -2.02 11.83
C PRO A 70 -1.54 -0.85 12.79
N GLN A 71 -1.51 0.38 12.25
CA GLN A 71 -1.23 1.64 12.96
C GLN A 71 0.20 1.75 13.55
N PRO A 72 0.68 2.96 13.90
CA PRO A 72 0.15 4.26 13.46
C PRO A 72 0.31 4.44 11.95
N MET A 73 -0.66 5.09 11.30
CA MET A 73 -0.63 5.37 9.86
C MET A 73 -0.06 6.75 9.58
N ASN A 74 0.74 6.89 8.53
CA ASN A 74 1.14 8.16 7.95
C ASN A 74 0.22 8.50 6.77
N ARG A 75 -0.66 9.48 6.99
CA ARG A 75 -1.54 10.03 5.96
C ARG A 75 -0.71 10.80 4.93
N GLY A 76 -1.04 10.62 3.66
CA GLY A 76 -0.30 11.23 2.55
C GLY A 76 1.04 10.58 2.24
N ILE A 77 1.36 9.42 2.83
CA ILE A 77 2.56 8.62 2.50
C ILE A 77 2.16 7.23 2.03
N GLU A 78 1.62 6.39 2.90
CA GLU A 78 1.08 5.08 2.49
C GLU A 78 -0.41 5.13 2.13
N ILE A 79 -1.18 6.05 2.71
CA ILE A 79 -2.65 6.05 2.57
C ILE A 79 -3.19 7.48 2.50
N ALA A 80 -4.16 7.70 1.62
CA ALA A 80 -4.92 8.96 1.57
C ALA A 80 -5.80 9.10 2.82
N SER A 81 -6.01 10.33 3.28
CA SER A 81 -6.84 10.59 4.47
C SER A 81 -8.27 10.08 4.29
N GLU A 82 -8.83 10.27 3.10
CA GLU A 82 -10.18 9.86 2.72
C GLU A 82 -10.35 8.34 2.75
N VAL A 83 -9.30 7.58 2.43
CA VAL A 83 -9.30 6.12 2.52
C VAL A 83 -9.12 5.65 3.96
N ALA A 84 -8.28 6.34 4.73
CA ALA A 84 -8.04 6.04 6.13
C ALA A 84 -9.29 6.27 7.00
N ASP A 85 -10.07 7.30 6.67
CA ASP A 85 -11.31 7.62 7.37
C ASP A 85 -12.49 6.86 6.81
N GLY A 86 -12.50 6.59 5.49
CA GLY A 86 -13.52 5.83 4.80
C GLY A 86 -14.96 6.35 5.02
N PRO A 87 -15.96 5.73 4.40
CA PRO A 87 -17.28 5.63 5.01
C PRO A 87 -17.24 4.74 6.28
#